data_AF-A0A7S2C4R8-F1
#
_entry.id   AF-A0A7S2C4R8-F1
#
_cell.length_a   1.000
_cell.length_b   1.000
_cell.length_c   1.000
_cell.angle_alpha   90.00
_cell.angle_beta   90.00
_cell.angle_gamma   90.00
#
_symmetry.space_group_name_H-M   'P 1'
#
loop_
_entity.id
_entity.type
_entity.pdbx_description
1 polymer ?
#
loop_
_entity_poly.entity_id
_entity_poly.type
_entity_poly.pdbx_seq_one_letter_code
_entity_poly.pdbx_strand_id
1 'polypeptide(L)'
;GRGEGLADGLSLSLTKGHIRPWDVEQGANGNCWVMSALAAVAERPNLIRRLFAQDVPDARGRYDVRLYSLLEGRWVTHIIDDRLPVLNFDSEAGLSLAYAKISNDGQLWPALLEKAMAKHMGGYAAMDGGSSSFALGTLLGTPREKLIDAYHCDNGDWNLWKIRWSDDHASNPESYDSHRVSSSTFLDMLADARRSGFVMCAS
;
A
#
# COMPACT_ATOMS: atom_id res chain seq x y z
N GLY A 1 7.21 -3.71 20.70
CA GLY A 1 6.38 -3.49 21.91
C GLY A 1 6.32 -4.70 22.82
N ARG A 2 7.39 -5.49 23.01
CA ARG A 2 7.40 -6.73 23.80
C ARG A 2 8.62 -6.94 24.72
N GLY A 3 9.41 -5.90 24.97
CA GLY A 3 10.58 -5.93 25.86
C GLY A 3 11.89 -6.38 25.21
N GLU A 4 11.94 -6.50 23.88
CA GLU A 4 13.12 -6.91 23.10
C GLU A 4 13.41 -6.03 21.88
N GLY A 5 12.77 -4.84 21.75
CA GLY A 5 12.92 -3.99 20.57
C GLY A 5 12.60 -2.50 20.76
N LEU A 6 12.86 -1.71 19.72
CA LEU A 6 12.85 -0.23 19.74
C LEU A 6 11.59 0.45 20.27
N ALA A 7 10.44 -0.16 20.03
CA ALA A 7 9.16 0.48 20.27
C ALA A 7 8.48 -0.05 21.54
N ASP A 8 9.27 -0.49 22.52
CA ASP A 8 8.76 -1.03 23.78
C ASP A 8 8.37 0.05 24.79
N GLY A 9 8.92 1.26 24.65
CA GLY A 9 8.47 2.45 25.39
C GLY A 9 7.25 3.15 24.76
N LEU A 10 6.87 2.76 23.54
CA LEU A 10 5.69 3.28 22.85
C LEU A 10 4.51 2.38 23.18
N SER A 11 3.37 2.98 23.54
CA SER A 11 2.08 2.26 23.55
C SER A 11 1.75 1.93 22.09
N LEU A 12 2.22 0.78 21.60
CA LEU A 12 1.98 0.36 20.24
C LEU A 12 0.64 -0.34 20.10
N SER A 13 0.00 -0.15 18.96
CA SER A 13 -1.23 -0.84 18.60
C SER A 13 -1.27 -1.04 17.10
N LEU A 14 -2.08 -1.99 16.62
CA LEU A 14 -2.31 -2.13 15.20
C LEU A 14 -2.92 -0.84 14.62
N THR A 15 -4.04 -0.40 15.20
CA THR A 15 -4.67 0.89 14.92
C THR A 15 -5.08 1.57 16.24
N LYS A 16 -4.88 2.88 16.34
CA LYS A 16 -5.22 3.69 17.53
C LYS A 16 -6.24 4.74 17.12
N GLY A 17 -7.50 4.54 17.50
CA GLY A 17 -8.58 5.44 17.10
C GLY A 17 -8.77 5.50 15.58
N HIS A 18 -8.44 6.64 14.98
CA HIS A 18 -8.68 6.92 13.56
C HIS A 18 -7.43 6.68 12.72
N ILE A 19 -7.53 5.75 11.77
CA ILE A 19 -6.59 5.59 10.66
C ILE A 19 -6.67 6.84 9.78
N ARG A 20 -5.51 7.41 9.44
CA ARG A 20 -5.40 8.66 8.69
C ARG A 20 -4.35 8.52 7.58
N PRO A 21 -4.51 9.20 6.43
CA PRO A 21 -3.51 9.17 5.35
C PRO A 21 -2.11 9.59 5.81
N TRP A 22 -2.01 10.55 6.72
CA TRP A 22 -0.73 11.03 7.26
C TRP A 22 -0.14 10.15 8.37
N ASP A 23 -0.76 9.00 8.68
CA ASP A 23 -0.10 7.94 9.45
C ASP A 23 0.97 7.21 8.59
N VAL A 24 0.91 7.37 7.26
CA VAL A 24 1.86 6.79 6.32
C VAL A 24 3.06 7.71 6.15
N GLU A 25 4.22 7.25 6.60
CA GLU A 25 5.49 7.93 6.40
C GLU A 25 6.48 6.92 5.78
N GLN A 26 7.03 7.30 4.62
CA GLN A 26 7.95 6.46 3.87
C GLN A 26 9.32 6.38 4.57
N GLY A 27 9.92 5.19 4.56
CA GLY A 27 11.33 5.01 4.94
C GLY A 27 12.29 5.12 3.76
N ALA A 28 13.36 4.35 3.80
CA ALA A 28 14.37 4.30 2.74
C ALA A 28 14.05 3.17 1.75
N ASN A 29 13.34 3.46 0.65
CA ASN A 29 13.28 2.62 -0.56
C ASN A 29 12.48 3.28 -1.72
N GLY A 30 12.59 2.73 -2.93
CA GLY A 30 11.76 3.07 -4.12
C GLY A 30 10.31 2.56 -4.09
N ASN A 31 9.71 2.38 -2.91
CA ASN A 31 8.37 1.80 -2.74
C ASN A 31 7.25 2.86 -2.55
N CYS A 32 7.47 4.08 -3.04
CA CYS A 32 6.51 5.19 -2.91
C CYS A 32 5.12 4.80 -3.46
N TRP A 33 5.07 3.97 -4.50
CA TRP A 33 3.85 3.43 -5.08
C TRP A 33 2.98 2.65 -4.07
N VAL A 34 3.58 1.93 -3.11
CA VAL A 34 2.84 1.29 -2.01
C VAL A 34 2.36 2.33 -1.01
N MET A 35 3.22 3.26 -0.61
CA MET A 35 2.90 4.28 0.39
C MET A 35 1.77 5.20 -0.08
N SER A 36 1.83 5.68 -1.32
CA SER A 36 0.79 6.50 -1.93
C SER A 36 -0.54 5.75 -1.99
N ALA A 37 -0.52 4.45 -2.31
CA ALA A 37 -1.72 3.63 -2.31
C ALA A 37 -2.28 3.43 -0.89
N LEU A 38 -1.43 3.16 0.10
CA LEU A 38 -1.85 3.05 1.51
C LEU A 38 -2.48 4.35 2.02
N ALA A 39 -1.89 5.51 1.70
CA ALA A 39 -2.44 6.81 2.06
C ALA A 39 -3.82 7.04 1.42
N ALA A 40 -3.99 6.69 0.14
CA ALA A 40 -5.26 6.78 -0.56
C ALA A 40 -6.33 5.85 0.04
N VAL A 41 -5.97 4.61 0.37
CA VAL A 41 -6.90 3.64 0.99
C VAL A 41 -7.25 4.07 2.43
N ALA A 42 -6.33 4.72 3.14
CA ALA A 42 -6.53 5.22 4.50
C ALA A 42 -7.58 6.34 4.59
N GLU A 43 -7.93 7.02 3.49
CA GLU A 43 -9.11 7.92 3.45
C GLU A 43 -10.43 7.18 3.77
N ARG A 44 -10.43 5.84 3.64
CA ARG A 44 -11.55 4.97 4.01
C ARG A 44 -11.05 3.92 5.00
N PRO A 45 -10.94 4.24 6.31
CA PRO A 45 -10.35 3.38 7.34
C PRO A 45 -10.83 1.92 7.36
N ASN A 46 -12.09 1.66 7.00
CA ASN A 46 -12.63 0.30 6.94
C ASN A 46 -11.94 -0.57 5.89
N LEU A 47 -11.42 0.02 4.81
CA LEU A 47 -10.64 -0.68 3.78
C LEU A 47 -9.26 -1.09 4.27
N ILE A 48 -8.66 -0.35 5.21
CA ILE A 48 -7.42 -0.76 5.88
C ILE A 48 -7.72 -1.86 6.90
N ARG A 49 -8.74 -1.67 7.75
CA ARG A 49 -9.09 -2.66 8.80
C ARG A 49 -9.39 -4.04 8.25
N ARG A 50 -10.13 -4.13 7.15
CA ARG A 50 -10.46 -5.43 6.52
C ARG A 50 -9.24 -6.21 6.01
N LEU A 51 -8.09 -5.55 5.82
CA LEU A 51 -6.87 -6.25 5.42
C LEU A 51 -6.32 -7.10 6.56
N PHE A 52 -6.61 -6.75 7.81
CA PHE A 52 -6.23 -7.56 8.96
C PHE A 52 -7.39 -8.50 9.34
N ALA A 53 -7.09 -9.76 9.64
CA ALA A 53 -8.11 -10.69 10.15
C ALA A 53 -8.39 -10.45 11.65
N GLN A 54 -7.48 -9.78 12.35
CA GLN A 54 -7.52 -9.52 13.78
C GLN A 54 -6.97 -8.13 14.13
N ASP A 55 -7.53 -7.50 15.18
CA ASP A 55 -7.08 -6.20 15.69
C ASP A 55 -5.86 -6.30 16.63
N VAL A 56 -5.64 -7.48 17.18
CA VAL A 56 -4.54 -7.80 18.11
C VAL A 56 -3.79 -9.03 17.61
N PRO A 57 -2.46 -9.11 17.78
CA PRO A 57 -1.70 -10.27 17.33
C PRO A 57 -2.08 -11.54 18.09
N ASP A 58 -1.78 -12.70 17.50
CA ASP A 58 -1.91 -13.98 18.19
C ASP A 58 -0.92 -14.12 19.37
N ALA A 59 -1.01 -15.23 20.11
CA ALA A 59 -0.15 -15.51 21.26
C ALA A 59 1.37 -15.55 20.93
N ARG A 60 1.73 -15.61 19.63
CA ARG A 60 3.11 -15.59 19.15
C ARG A 60 3.51 -14.23 18.56
N GLY A 61 2.65 -13.21 18.66
CA GLY A 61 2.92 -11.88 18.13
C GLY A 61 2.67 -11.75 16.63
N ARG A 62 1.84 -12.61 16.03
CA ARG A 62 1.61 -12.66 14.57
C ARG A 62 0.27 -12.06 14.16
N TYR A 63 0.27 -11.46 12.98
CA TYR A 63 -0.86 -10.85 12.29
C TYR A 63 -1.15 -11.59 11.00
N ASP A 64 -2.43 -11.74 10.66
CA ASP A 64 -2.87 -12.33 9.41
C ASP A 64 -3.36 -11.19 8.51
N VAL A 65 -2.61 -10.93 7.44
CA VAL A 65 -2.90 -9.86 6.49
C VAL A 65 -3.38 -10.43 5.18
N ARG A 66 -4.57 -10.04 4.74
CA ARG A 66 -5.19 -10.44 3.47
C ARG A 66 -4.83 -9.45 2.38
N LEU A 67 -4.17 -9.94 1.34
CA LEU A 67 -3.87 -9.19 0.12
C LEU A 67 -4.45 -9.93 -1.08
N TYR A 68 -4.92 -9.21 -2.08
CA TYR A 68 -5.47 -9.83 -3.29
C TYR A 68 -4.36 -10.07 -4.30
N SER A 69 -4.14 -11.33 -4.68
CA SER A 69 -3.24 -11.65 -5.79
C SER A 69 -3.95 -11.33 -7.10
N LEU A 70 -3.39 -10.41 -7.88
CA LEU A 70 -3.89 -10.06 -9.20
C LEU A 70 -3.63 -11.18 -10.21
N LEU A 71 -2.56 -11.96 -10.03
CA LEU A 71 -2.26 -13.15 -10.82
C LEU A 71 -3.28 -14.27 -10.58
N GLU A 72 -3.54 -14.61 -9.31
CA GLU A 72 -4.44 -15.71 -8.95
C GLU A 72 -5.92 -15.31 -8.94
N GLY A 73 -6.23 -14.01 -8.92
CA GLY A 73 -7.60 -13.49 -8.86
C GLY A 73 -8.32 -13.79 -7.55
N ARG A 74 -7.59 -13.95 -6.44
CA ARG A 74 -8.16 -14.29 -5.12
C ARG A 74 -7.41 -13.61 -3.97
N TRP A 75 -8.09 -13.55 -2.82
CA TRP A 75 -7.46 -13.15 -1.56
C TRP A 75 -6.49 -14.23 -1.06
N VAL A 76 -5.32 -13.79 -0.62
CA VAL A 76 -4.24 -14.60 -0.04
C VAL A 76 -3.92 -14.03 1.34
N THR A 77 -3.84 -14.91 2.34
CA THR A 77 -3.51 -14.52 3.72
C THR A 77 -2.00 -14.70 3.96
N HIS A 78 -1.36 -13.62 4.37
CA HIS A 78 0.04 -13.55 4.74
C HIS A 78 0.19 -13.42 6.26
N ILE A 79 0.76 -14.45 6.89
CA ILE A 79 1.09 -14.41 8.32
C ILE A 79 2.42 -13.66 8.48
N ILE A 80 2.43 -12.56 9.24
CA ILE A 80 3.61 -11.75 9.54
C ILE A 80 3.73 -11.48 11.04
N ASP A 81 4.94 -11.23 11.54
CA ASP A 81 5.16 -10.69 12.89
C ASP A 81 5.50 -9.18 12.82
N ASP A 82 5.67 -8.55 13.98
CA ASP A 82 6.06 -7.14 14.12
C ASP A 82 7.58 -6.91 14.21
N ARG A 83 8.42 -7.89 13.83
CA ARG A 83 9.86 -7.67 13.68
C ARG A 83 10.11 -6.89 12.40
N LEU A 84 10.41 -5.60 12.52
CA LEU A 84 10.61 -4.69 11.39
C LEU A 84 12.10 -4.43 11.15
N PRO A 85 12.55 -4.33 9.89
CA PRO A 85 13.93 -3.96 9.57
C PRO A 85 14.29 -2.56 10.08
N VAL A 86 15.51 -2.41 10.58
CA VAL A 86 16.04 -1.17 11.16
C VAL A 86 17.34 -0.77 10.47
N LEU A 87 17.57 0.53 10.34
CA LEU A 87 18.84 1.12 9.95
C LEU A 87 19.63 1.51 11.18
N ASN A 88 20.95 1.57 11.00
CA ASN A 88 21.89 2.17 11.94
C ASN A 88 21.79 1.59 13.35
N PHE A 89 21.73 0.25 13.46
CA PHE A 89 21.60 -0.47 14.74
C PHE A 89 22.66 -0.05 15.77
N ASP A 90 23.86 0.32 15.29
CA ASP A 90 25.03 0.66 16.11
C ASP A 90 25.38 2.16 16.14
N SER A 91 24.51 3.05 15.63
CA SER A 91 24.84 4.50 15.58
C SER A 91 24.35 5.28 16.80
N GLU A 92 25.15 6.26 17.25
CA GLU A 92 24.75 7.23 18.28
C GLU A 92 23.52 8.08 17.88
N ALA A 93 23.19 8.14 16.58
CA ALA A 93 22.03 8.86 16.06
C ALA A 93 20.68 8.18 16.38
N GLY A 94 20.72 7.00 17.01
CA GLY A 94 19.53 6.23 17.34
C GLY A 94 19.09 5.33 16.18
N LEU A 95 18.42 4.26 16.56
CA LEU A 95 17.85 3.26 15.66
C LEU A 95 16.58 3.81 14.96
N SER A 96 16.49 3.62 13.63
CA SER A 96 15.35 4.05 12.82
C SER A 96 14.82 2.89 11.98
N LEU A 97 13.51 2.82 11.72
CA LEU A 97 12.97 1.80 10.81
C LEU A 97 13.51 2.01 9.39
N ALA A 98 13.90 0.92 8.72
CA ALA A 98 14.45 1.00 7.38
C ALA A 98 13.38 1.38 6.35
N TYR A 99 12.15 0.94 6.55
CA TYR A 99 11.04 1.16 5.64
C TYR A 99 9.93 1.99 6.32
N ALA A 100 8.66 1.79 5.98
CA ALA A 100 7.54 2.57 6.51
C ALA A 100 7.64 2.73 8.04
N LYS A 101 7.42 3.96 8.50
CA LYS A 101 7.53 4.29 9.91
C LYS A 101 6.29 3.85 10.68
N ILE A 102 6.44 3.79 12.00
CA ILE A 102 5.30 3.78 12.93
C ILE A 102 4.74 5.20 12.91
N SER A 103 3.43 5.34 12.88
CA SER A 103 2.80 6.66 12.94
C SER A 103 3.16 7.39 14.25
N ASN A 104 3.02 8.71 14.26
CA ASN A 104 3.30 9.54 15.43
C ASN A 104 2.48 9.17 16.69
N ASP A 105 1.32 8.54 16.52
CA ASP A 105 0.47 8.05 17.62
C ASP A 105 0.71 6.56 17.98
N GLY A 106 1.71 5.92 17.38
CA GLY A 106 2.12 4.55 17.71
C GLY A 106 1.33 3.46 16.98
N GLN A 107 0.81 3.74 15.79
CA GLN A 107 0.09 2.76 14.96
C GLN A 107 1.06 1.99 14.07
N LEU A 108 0.91 0.67 14.10
CA LEU A 108 1.76 -0.28 13.37
C LEU A 108 1.23 -0.60 11.97
N TRP A 109 -0.04 -0.27 11.67
CA TRP A 109 -0.68 -0.66 10.42
C TRP A 109 0.12 -0.32 9.16
N PRO A 110 0.79 0.85 9.02
CA PRO A 110 1.50 1.17 7.77
C PRO A 110 2.69 0.23 7.57
N ALA A 111 3.53 0.08 8.60
CA ALA A 111 4.71 -0.78 8.58
C ALA A 111 4.35 -2.26 8.41
N LEU A 112 3.27 -2.73 9.04
CA LEU A 112 2.80 -4.10 8.90
C LEU A 112 2.22 -4.39 7.50
N LEU A 113 1.46 -3.46 6.92
CA LEU A 113 0.96 -3.63 5.55
C LEU A 113 2.09 -3.60 4.52
N GLU A 114 3.06 -2.71 4.70
CA GLU A 114 4.26 -2.69 3.86
C GLU A 114 5.04 -4.01 3.95
N LYS A 115 5.21 -4.57 5.16
CA LYS A 115 5.82 -5.89 5.34
C LYS A 115 5.03 -7.02 4.67
N ALA A 116 3.70 -6.98 4.75
CA ALA A 116 2.84 -7.95 4.06
C ALA A 116 2.97 -7.83 2.54
N MET A 117 3.03 -6.61 2.00
CA MET A 117 3.28 -6.34 0.59
C MET A 117 4.65 -6.87 0.15
N ALA A 118 5.70 -6.60 0.93
CA ALA A 118 7.03 -7.14 0.68
C ALA A 118 7.00 -8.68 0.62
N LYS A 119 6.34 -9.33 1.58
CA LYS A 119 6.20 -10.79 1.59
C LYS A 119 5.41 -11.30 0.38
N HIS A 120 4.34 -10.60 -0.01
CA HIS A 120 3.55 -10.95 -1.19
C HIS A 120 4.37 -10.89 -2.48
N MET A 121 5.30 -9.94 -2.57
CA MET A 121 6.18 -9.74 -3.73
C MET A 121 7.47 -10.57 -3.70
N GLY A 122 7.70 -11.38 -2.66
CA GLY A 122 8.92 -12.18 -2.52
C GLY A 122 10.08 -11.50 -1.77
N GLY A 123 9.87 -10.31 -1.21
CA GLY A 123 10.77 -9.63 -0.27
C GLY A 123 10.82 -8.12 -0.48
N TYR A 124 11.47 -7.41 0.46
CA TYR A 124 11.62 -5.94 0.37
C TYR A 124 12.43 -5.50 -0.87
N ALA A 125 13.40 -6.30 -1.31
CA ALA A 125 14.19 -6.03 -2.52
C ALA A 125 13.35 -6.10 -3.81
N ALA A 126 12.23 -6.83 -3.79
CA ALA A 126 11.32 -6.94 -4.93
C ALA A 126 10.31 -5.78 -5.00
N MET A 127 10.29 -4.88 -4.00
CA MET A 127 9.36 -3.74 -3.96
C MET A 127 9.84 -2.51 -4.74
N ASP A 128 11.03 -2.56 -5.34
CA ASP A 128 11.56 -1.46 -6.13
C ASP A 128 10.85 -1.33 -7.48
N GLY A 129 10.50 -0.09 -7.87
CA GLY A 129 9.97 0.23 -9.19
C GLY A 129 8.55 -0.26 -9.52
N GLY A 130 7.66 -0.43 -8.54
CA GLY A 130 6.27 -0.88 -8.79
C GLY A 130 5.28 0.23 -9.17
N SER A 131 4.03 -0.17 -9.48
CA SER A 131 2.94 0.74 -9.86
C SER A 131 1.86 0.88 -8.77
N SER A 132 1.40 2.12 -8.54
CA SER A 132 0.33 2.41 -7.57
C SER A 132 -0.99 1.70 -7.90
N SER A 133 -1.30 1.44 -9.17
CA SER A 133 -2.48 0.67 -9.53
C SER A 133 -2.36 -0.81 -9.18
N PHE A 134 -1.14 -1.38 -9.22
CA PHE A 134 -0.89 -2.72 -8.67
C PHE A 134 -1.15 -2.74 -7.15
N ALA A 135 -0.61 -1.76 -6.41
CA ALA A 135 -0.86 -1.65 -4.97
C ALA A 135 -2.35 -1.48 -4.67
N LEU A 136 -3.05 -0.58 -5.36
CA LEU A 136 -4.50 -0.40 -5.19
C LEU A 136 -5.26 -1.68 -5.51
N GLY A 137 -4.94 -2.37 -6.61
CA GLY A 137 -5.55 -3.66 -6.95
C GLY A 137 -5.39 -4.69 -5.84
N THR A 138 -4.18 -4.81 -5.32
CA THR A 138 -3.79 -5.74 -4.26
C THR A 138 -4.49 -5.44 -2.93
N LEU A 139 -4.56 -4.17 -2.53
CA LEU A 139 -5.20 -3.71 -1.29
C LEU A 139 -6.74 -3.71 -1.40
N LEU A 140 -7.27 -3.45 -2.60
CA LEU A 140 -8.70 -3.28 -2.77
C LEU A 140 -9.43 -4.57 -3.16
N GLY A 141 -8.69 -5.57 -3.65
CA GLY A 141 -9.29 -6.72 -4.31
C GLY A 141 -9.99 -6.35 -5.62
N THR A 142 -9.47 -5.32 -6.29
CA THR A 142 -10.03 -4.82 -7.54
C THR A 142 -9.56 -5.74 -8.67
N PRO A 143 -10.49 -6.38 -9.41
CA PRO A 143 -10.12 -7.15 -10.59
C PRO A 143 -9.35 -6.28 -11.58
N ARG A 144 -8.37 -6.88 -12.27
CA ARG A 144 -7.48 -6.18 -13.21
C ARG A 144 -8.21 -5.35 -14.27
N GLU A 145 -9.41 -5.76 -14.68
CA GLU A 145 -10.21 -5.08 -15.69
C GLU A 145 -10.74 -3.71 -15.24
N LYS A 146 -10.69 -3.44 -13.93
CA LYS A 146 -11.14 -2.19 -13.31
C LYS A 146 -9.99 -1.28 -12.87
N LEU A 147 -8.74 -1.65 -13.16
CA LEU A 147 -7.56 -0.84 -12.89
C LEU A 147 -7.25 0.04 -14.11
N ILE A 148 -7.11 1.34 -13.86
CA ILE A 148 -6.92 2.36 -14.89
C ILE A 148 -5.79 3.28 -14.43
N ASP A 149 -4.78 3.45 -15.28
CA ASP A 149 -3.74 4.47 -15.10
C ASP A 149 -4.01 5.64 -16.03
N ALA A 150 -3.88 6.86 -15.50
CA ALA A 150 -4.12 8.09 -16.23
C ALA A 150 -2.83 8.91 -16.30
N TYR A 151 -2.42 9.31 -17.50
CA TYR A 151 -1.23 10.12 -17.72
C TYR A 151 -1.59 11.42 -18.43
N HIS A 152 -1.15 12.54 -17.86
CA HIS A 152 -1.27 13.84 -18.49
C HIS A 152 -0.28 13.95 -19.65
N CYS A 153 -0.76 14.37 -20.81
CA CYS A 153 0.02 14.54 -22.03
C CYS A 153 0.45 16.01 -22.21
N ASP A 154 1.53 16.25 -22.95
CA ASP A 154 2.05 17.61 -23.23
C ASP A 154 1.05 18.51 -23.96
N ASN A 155 0.10 17.93 -24.70
CA ASN A 155 -0.94 18.66 -25.40
C ASN A 155 -2.15 19.04 -24.50
N GLY A 156 -2.10 18.73 -23.20
CA GLY A 156 -3.17 19.02 -22.22
C GLY A 156 -4.29 17.97 -22.14
N ASP A 157 -4.21 16.90 -22.94
CA ASP A 157 -5.10 15.75 -22.86
C ASP A 157 -4.61 14.73 -21.83
N TRP A 158 -5.49 13.78 -21.47
CA TRP A 158 -5.16 12.65 -20.63
C TRP A 158 -5.21 11.36 -21.44
N ASN A 159 -4.21 10.51 -21.28
CA ASN A 159 -4.22 9.16 -21.82
C ASN A 159 -4.58 8.17 -20.72
N LEU A 160 -5.60 7.36 -20.96
CA LEU A 160 -6.12 6.39 -20.00
C LEU A 160 -5.75 4.98 -20.48
N TRP A 161 -5.03 4.23 -19.65
CA TRP A 161 -4.61 2.86 -19.94
C TRP A 161 -5.35 1.89 -19.05
N LYS A 162 -5.88 0.83 -19.65
CA LYS A 162 -6.21 -0.38 -18.90
C LYS A 162 -4.95 -1.21 -18.74
N ILE A 163 -4.69 -1.61 -17.50
CA ILE A 163 -3.49 -2.35 -17.16
C ILE A 163 -3.81 -3.82 -16.94
N ARG A 164 -2.93 -4.67 -17.46
CA ARG A 164 -2.85 -6.07 -17.12
C ARG A 164 -1.45 -6.36 -16.61
N TRP A 165 -1.35 -7.25 -15.64
CA TRP A 165 -0.07 -7.81 -15.22
C TRP A 165 0.04 -9.23 -15.74
N SER A 166 1.20 -9.58 -16.29
CA SER A 166 1.53 -10.92 -16.76
C SER A 166 2.00 -11.83 -15.61
N ASP A 167 2.44 -11.24 -14.51
CA ASP A 167 2.93 -11.88 -13.28
C ASP A 167 2.69 -10.95 -12.07
N ASP A 168 3.11 -11.36 -10.86
CA ASP A 168 3.05 -10.51 -9.66
C ASP A 168 4.28 -9.56 -9.55
N HIS A 169 4.93 -9.19 -10.66
CA HIS A 169 5.93 -8.13 -10.68
C HIS A 169 5.28 -6.77 -10.97
N ALA A 170 5.24 -5.91 -9.95
CA ALA A 170 4.58 -4.60 -10.02
C ALA A 170 5.20 -3.61 -11.03
N SER A 171 6.39 -3.91 -11.56
CA SER A 171 7.22 -3.01 -12.39
C SER A 171 7.05 -3.17 -13.90
N ASN A 172 6.35 -4.21 -14.38
CA ASN A 172 6.18 -4.45 -15.82
C ASN A 172 4.71 -4.67 -16.22
N PRO A 173 3.85 -3.65 -16.07
CA PRO A 173 2.48 -3.74 -16.54
C PRO A 173 2.42 -3.87 -18.08
N GLU A 174 1.64 -4.83 -18.58
CA GLU A 174 1.21 -4.87 -19.97
C GLU A 174 -0.01 -3.95 -20.15
N SER A 175 0.17 -2.87 -20.90
CA SER A 175 -0.94 -2.04 -21.33
C SER A 175 -1.56 -2.62 -22.60
N TYR A 176 -2.89 -2.76 -22.63
CA TYR A 176 -3.57 -3.47 -23.74
C TYR A 176 -4.74 -2.70 -24.35
N ASP A 177 -5.15 -1.60 -23.74
CA ASP A 177 -6.20 -0.72 -24.24
C ASP A 177 -5.92 0.70 -23.77
N SER A 178 -5.90 1.66 -24.70
CA SER A 178 -5.68 3.07 -24.40
C SER A 178 -6.58 3.99 -25.20
N HIS A 179 -7.02 5.06 -24.55
CA HIS A 179 -7.79 6.11 -25.20
C HIS A 179 -7.46 7.47 -24.59
N ARG A 180 -7.46 8.50 -25.44
CA ARG A 180 -7.20 9.88 -25.05
C ARG A 180 -8.51 10.61 -24.80
N VAL A 181 -8.53 11.43 -23.76
CA VAL A 181 -9.67 12.27 -23.39
C VAL A 181 -9.19 13.68 -23.06
N SER A 182 -10.04 14.68 -23.32
CA SER A 182 -9.74 16.05 -22.92
C SER A 182 -9.70 16.20 -21.40
N SER A 183 -9.03 17.23 -20.89
CA SER A 183 -9.03 17.56 -19.46
C SER A 183 -10.43 17.74 -18.87
N SER A 184 -11.37 18.37 -19.60
CA SER A 184 -12.76 18.51 -19.14
C SER A 184 -13.43 17.14 -18.95
N THR A 185 -13.30 16.26 -19.94
CA THR A 185 -13.86 14.91 -19.90
C THR A 185 -13.23 14.10 -18.78
N PHE A 186 -11.91 14.20 -18.61
CA PHE A 186 -11.21 13.51 -17.53
C PHE A 186 -11.70 13.94 -16.14
N LEU A 187 -11.88 15.24 -15.90
CA LEU A 187 -12.41 15.75 -14.63
C LEU A 187 -13.83 15.26 -14.35
N ASP A 188 -14.69 15.19 -15.37
CA ASP A 188 -16.03 14.62 -15.23
C ASP A 188 -15.98 13.13 -14.86
N MET A 189 -15.05 12.38 -15.49
CA MET A 189 -14.81 10.98 -15.16
C MET A 189 -14.29 10.80 -13.72
N LEU A 190 -13.39 11.66 -13.23
CA LEU A 190 -12.92 11.62 -11.84
C LEU A 190 -14.06 11.90 -10.86
N ALA A 191 -14.92 12.87 -11.16
CA ALA A 191 -16.08 13.18 -10.33
C ALA A 191 -17.05 11.99 -10.27
N ASP A 192 -17.25 11.30 -11.40
CA ASP A 192 -18.09 10.11 -11.44
C ASP A 192 -17.49 8.91 -10.72
N ALA A 193 -16.20 8.65 -10.94
CA ALA A 193 -15.45 7.60 -10.26
C ALA A 193 -15.52 7.78 -8.73
N ARG A 194 -15.37 9.02 -8.24
CA ARG A 194 -15.52 9.34 -6.82
C ARG A 194 -16.92 9.01 -6.29
N ARG A 195 -17.98 9.38 -7.03
CA ARG A 195 -19.38 9.06 -6.65
C ARG A 195 -19.65 7.55 -6.67
N SER A 196 -19.03 6.84 -7.61
CA SER A 196 -19.13 5.39 -7.78
C SER A 196 -18.23 4.60 -6.81
N GLY A 197 -17.55 5.28 -5.89
CA GLY A 197 -16.75 4.64 -4.85
C GLY A 197 -15.38 4.14 -5.31
N PHE A 198 -14.86 4.61 -6.43
CA PHE A 198 -13.46 4.35 -6.79
C PHE A 198 -12.52 5.01 -5.77
N VAL A 199 -11.36 4.41 -5.56
CA VAL A 199 -10.23 4.98 -4.83
C VAL A 199 -9.20 5.38 -5.88
N MET A 200 -8.67 6.59 -5.74
CA MET A 200 -7.71 7.17 -6.68
C MET A 200 -6.42 7.44 -5.93
N CYS A 201 -5.30 7.24 -6.61
CA CYS A 201 -3.97 7.48 -6.08
C CYS A 201 -3.16 8.22 -7.14
N ALA A 202 -2.35 9.18 -6.72
CA ALA A 202 -1.35 9.80 -7.56
C ALA A 202 0.04 9.32 -7.09
N SER A 203 0.88 8.98 -8.06
CA SER A 203 2.31 8.69 -7.88
C SER A 203 3.14 9.76 -8.56
#